data_AF-A0A7C9DN45-F1
#
_entry.id   AF-A0A7C9DN45-F1
#
_cell.length_a   1.000
_cell.length_b   1.000
_cell.length_c   1.000
_cell.angle_alpha   90.00
_cell.angle_beta   90.00
_cell.angle_gamma   90.00
#
_symmetry.space_group_name_H-M   'P 1'
#
loop_
_entity.id
_entity.type
_entity.pdbx_description
1 polymer ?
#
loop_
_entity_poly.entity_id
_entity_poly.type
_entity_poly.pdbx_seq_one_letter_code
_entity_poly.pdbx_strand_id
1 'polypeptide(L)'
;PISTSPSPAPHPLSPSPNPNPDQRKPPPRVWVPLSPSPSPSPNPNPSPEPDKQCSYGKFYVYDLPPEFNAEIYQNCDKLSPWGSRCAALSNGGFGQKATGIERIVPANLSHAWYWTDQFAAEIIFHHRMLRHKCRTLVAESAAAFYIPFYAGLAVGKYLWDGYTPRDRDQPCEKMLDWVQGKMPYFNKSNGWDHFLVMGRITWDFRRSKDDDWGSRCILMPTMRNITR
;
A
#
# COMPACT_ATOMS: atom_id res chain seq x y z
N PRO A 1 -59.15 -13.66 -1.97
CA PRO A 1 -58.92 -12.61 -0.95
C PRO A 1 -57.74 -11.69 -1.39
N ILE A 2 -57.99 -10.72 -2.28
CA ILE A 2 -58.14 -9.27 -1.95
C ILE A 2 -56.96 -8.81 -1.06
N SER A 3 -55.79 -8.46 -1.64
CA SER A 3 -55.40 -7.13 -2.19
C SER A 3 -55.67 -5.96 -1.23
N THR A 4 -54.61 -5.29 -0.76
CA THR A 4 -54.44 -3.82 -0.87
C THR A 4 -53.08 -3.38 -0.33
N SER A 5 -52.24 -2.86 -1.22
CA SER A 5 -51.14 -1.94 -0.91
C SER A 5 -51.70 -0.51 -0.76
N PRO A 6 -51.20 0.34 0.15
CA PRO A 6 -51.52 1.76 0.14
C PRO A 6 -50.60 2.53 -0.84
N SER A 7 -51.22 3.37 -1.68
CA SER A 7 -50.61 4.33 -2.60
C SER A 7 -50.08 5.60 -1.89
N PRO A 8 -49.21 6.39 -2.54
CA PRO A 8 -48.48 7.50 -1.91
C PRO A 8 -49.32 8.79 -1.77
N ALA A 9 -49.02 9.58 -0.75
CA ALA A 9 -49.62 10.89 -0.53
C ALA A 9 -48.94 11.99 -1.40
N PRO A 10 -49.68 13.04 -1.81
CA PRO A 10 -49.27 13.97 -2.87
C PRO A 10 -48.37 15.13 -2.40
N HIS A 11 -47.52 15.61 -3.30
CA HIS A 11 -46.73 16.82 -3.17
C HIS A 11 -47.59 18.10 -3.24
N PRO A 12 -47.38 19.09 -2.37
CA PRO A 12 -47.88 20.45 -2.58
C PRO A 12 -46.94 21.30 -3.46
N LEU A 13 -47.57 22.05 -4.36
CA LEU A 13 -47.03 22.94 -5.38
C LEU A 13 -46.34 24.19 -4.81
N SER A 14 -45.31 24.65 -5.53
CA SER A 14 -44.66 25.96 -5.40
C SER A 14 -45.60 27.13 -5.74
N PRO A 15 -45.55 28.26 -5.01
CA PRO A 15 -46.01 29.55 -5.53
C PRO A 15 -44.85 30.35 -6.13
N SER A 16 -45.06 30.87 -7.34
CA SER A 16 -44.18 31.84 -8.03
C SER A 16 -44.50 33.30 -7.63
N PRO A 17 -43.78 34.30 -8.18
CA PRO A 17 -43.16 35.37 -7.43
C PRO A 17 -44.10 36.57 -7.21
N ASN A 18 -43.77 37.44 -6.25
CA ASN A 18 -44.40 38.76 -6.18
C ASN A 18 -43.37 39.89 -6.11
N PRO A 19 -43.72 41.06 -6.67
CA PRO A 19 -42.78 42.03 -7.21
C PRO A 19 -42.21 42.96 -6.16
N ASN A 20 -41.03 43.47 -6.48
CA ASN A 20 -40.48 44.69 -5.89
C ASN A 20 -41.42 45.87 -6.21
N PRO A 21 -41.69 46.76 -5.24
CA PRO A 21 -41.43 48.15 -5.55
C PRO A 21 -40.71 48.92 -4.43
N ASP A 22 -39.72 49.61 -4.95
CA ASP A 22 -38.88 50.70 -4.48
C ASP A 22 -39.55 51.79 -3.61
N GLN A 23 -38.67 52.59 -3.01
CA GLN A 23 -38.85 53.91 -2.38
C GLN A 23 -39.05 53.95 -0.85
N ARG A 24 -37.94 54.17 -0.14
CA ARG A 24 -37.90 55.15 0.97
C ARG A 24 -36.49 55.72 1.17
N LYS A 25 -36.46 57.06 1.35
CA LYS A 25 -35.37 58.06 1.33
C LYS A 25 -34.08 57.70 2.11
N PRO A 26 -32.92 58.26 1.72
CA PRO A 26 -31.68 58.08 2.46
C PRO A 26 -31.67 58.89 3.79
N PRO A 27 -31.13 58.33 4.89
CA PRO A 27 -30.90 59.06 6.14
C PRO A 27 -29.60 59.90 6.06
N PRO A 28 -29.40 60.86 6.99
CA PRO A 28 -28.30 61.83 6.92
C PRO A 28 -26.93 61.20 7.18
N ARG A 29 -25.90 61.76 6.54
CA ARG A 29 -24.49 61.35 6.73
C ARG A 29 -24.02 61.66 8.14
N VAL A 30 -23.86 60.62 8.95
CA VAL A 30 -23.10 60.66 10.20
C VAL A 30 -21.62 60.51 9.84
N TRP A 31 -20.80 61.46 10.29
CA TRP A 31 -19.35 61.36 10.19
C TRP A 31 -18.84 60.36 11.23
N VAL A 32 -18.25 59.26 10.75
CA VAL A 32 -17.56 58.26 11.60
C VAL A 32 -16.06 58.58 11.53
N PRO A 33 -15.34 58.68 12.66
CA PRO A 33 -13.89 58.84 12.64
C PRO A 33 -13.25 57.59 12.01
N LEU A 34 -12.24 57.77 11.17
CA LEU A 34 -11.45 56.66 10.63
C LEU A 34 -10.81 55.89 11.80
N SER A 35 -11.19 54.62 11.96
CA SER A 35 -10.44 53.69 12.80
C SER A 35 -9.03 53.49 12.22
N PRO A 36 -7.98 53.39 13.05
CA PRO A 36 -6.65 53.09 12.57
C PRO A 36 -6.62 51.70 11.90
N SER A 37 -5.91 51.60 10.79
CA SER A 37 -5.72 50.37 10.03
C SER A 37 -5.29 49.21 10.93
N PRO A 38 -5.84 48.00 10.76
CA PRO A 38 -5.37 46.84 11.50
C PRO A 38 -3.92 46.56 11.10
N SER A 39 -3.05 46.45 12.11
CA SER A 39 -1.69 45.95 11.96
C SER A 39 -1.69 44.61 11.21
N PRO A 40 -0.69 44.32 10.36
CA PRO A 40 -0.63 43.06 9.64
C PRO A 40 -0.66 41.92 10.65
N SER A 41 -1.66 41.04 10.51
CA SER A 41 -1.80 39.85 11.33
C SER A 41 -0.52 39.02 11.25
N PRO A 42 -0.03 38.45 12.37
CA PRO A 42 1.10 37.53 12.30
C PRO A 42 0.70 36.36 11.41
N ASN A 43 1.54 36.10 10.41
CA ASN A 43 1.38 35.04 9.42
C ASN A 43 0.78 33.77 10.06
N PRO A 44 -0.22 33.11 9.43
CA PRO A 44 -0.57 31.77 9.85
C PRO A 44 0.72 30.95 9.76
N ASN A 45 1.07 30.30 10.87
CA ASN A 45 2.22 29.40 10.99
C ASN A 45 2.45 28.69 9.65
N PRO A 46 3.68 28.71 9.09
CA PRO A 46 3.97 27.90 7.93
C PRO A 46 3.60 26.47 8.32
N SER A 47 2.62 25.91 7.61
CA SER A 47 2.42 24.46 7.54
C SER A 47 3.80 23.83 7.47
N PRO A 48 4.10 22.81 8.30
CA PRO A 48 5.45 22.28 8.41
C PRO A 48 5.96 22.00 7.00
N GLU A 49 7.01 22.72 6.61
CA GLU A 49 7.73 22.56 5.35
C GLU A 49 7.78 21.05 5.00
N PRO A 50 7.28 20.63 3.83
CA PRO A 50 7.19 19.22 3.44
C PRO A 50 8.51 18.46 3.62
N ASP A 51 9.63 19.17 3.56
CA ASP A 51 10.99 18.65 3.60
C ASP A 51 11.47 18.22 5.00
N LYS A 52 10.83 18.66 6.10
CA LYS A 52 11.21 18.15 7.45
C LYS A 52 10.69 16.74 7.72
N GLN A 53 9.69 16.26 6.99
CA GLN A 53 8.98 15.04 7.36
C GLN A 53 9.71 13.73 6.95
N CYS A 54 10.69 13.85 6.06
CA CYS A 54 11.49 12.75 5.51
C CYS A 54 12.98 13.14 5.48
N SER A 55 13.54 13.45 6.65
CA SER A 55 14.89 14.01 6.83
C SER A 55 16.04 13.14 6.28
N TYR A 56 15.78 11.85 6.06
CA TYR A 56 16.75 10.90 5.49
C TYR A 56 16.49 10.58 4.01
N GLY A 57 15.59 11.34 3.37
CA GLY A 57 15.21 11.16 1.98
C GLY A 57 13.88 10.44 1.79
N LYS A 58 13.45 10.37 0.53
CA LYS A 58 12.25 9.66 0.07
C LYS A 58 12.65 8.32 -0.54
N PHE A 59 11.71 7.39 -0.62
CA PHE A 59 11.93 6.14 -1.36
C PHE A 59 10.97 6.02 -2.54
N TYR A 60 11.41 5.37 -3.60
CA TYR A 60 10.57 5.00 -4.72
C TYR A 60 10.16 3.53 -4.60
N VAL A 61 8.93 3.20 -4.98
CA VAL A 61 8.46 1.82 -5.08
C VAL A 61 8.42 1.47 -6.56
N TYR A 62 9.15 0.44 -6.98
CA TYR A 62 9.09 0.01 -8.37
C TYR A 62 7.70 -0.47 -8.76
N ASP A 63 7.28 -0.08 -9.97
CA ASP A 63 6.15 -0.69 -10.65
C ASP A 63 6.65 -1.95 -11.37
N LEU A 64 6.59 -3.08 -10.66
CA LEU A 64 7.06 -4.36 -11.19
C LEU A 64 6.05 -4.94 -12.18
N PRO A 65 6.52 -5.71 -13.17
CA PRO A 65 5.65 -6.59 -13.94
C PRO A 65 4.76 -7.46 -13.03
N PRO A 66 3.47 -7.63 -13.35
CA PRO A 66 2.50 -8.29 -12.48
C PRO A 66 2.91 -9.68 -12.01
N GLU A 67 3.68 -10.43 -12.80
CA GLU A 67 4.16 -11.77 -12.48
C GLU A 67 5.01 -11.82 -11.18
N PHE A 68 5.57 -10.69 -10.75
CA PHE A 68 6.40 -10.60 -9.55
C PHE A 68 5.61 -10.27 -8.28
N ASN A 69 4.35 -9.85 -8.40
CA ASN A 69 3.51 -9.56 -7.24
C ASN A 69 2.01 -9.76 -7.48
N ALA A 70 1.38 -8.93 -8.32
CA ALA A 70 -0.06 -8.85 -8.47
C ALA A 70 -0.66 -10.17 -8.97
N GLU A 71 0.01 -10.84 -9.92
CA GLU A 71 -0.43 -12.13 -10.43
C GLU A 71 -0.24 -13.25 -9.40
N ILE A 72 0.84 -13.21 -8.61
CA ILE A 72 1.05 -14.15 -7.49
C ILE A 72 -0.10 -14.01 -6.48
N TYR A 73 -0.48 -12.77 -6.18
CA TYR A 73 -1.59 -12.47 -5.29
C TYR A 73 -2.94 -12.92 -5.86
N GLN A 74 -3.19 -12.67 -7.15
CA GLN A 74 -4.44 -13.07 -7.82
C GLN A 74 -4.59 -14.59 -7.92
N ASN A 75 -3.47 -15.33 -8.01
CA ASN A 75 -3.43 -16.79 -8.03
C ASN A 75 -3.11 -17.38 -6.65
N CYS A 76 -3.53 -16.72 -5.56
CA CYS A 76 -3.28 -17.15 -4.18
C CYS A 76 -3.79 -18.56 -3.85
N ASP A 77 -4.74 -19.07 -4.62
CA ASP A 77 -5.30 -20.42 -4.52
C ASP A 77 -4.32 -21.51 -5.00
N LYS A 78 -3.33 -21.13 -5.81
CA LYS A 78 -2.35 -22.03 -6.43
C LYS A 78 -0.97 -22.02 -5.75
N LEU A 79 -0.83 -21.29 -4.64
CA LEU A 79 0.45 -21.11 -3.96
C LEU A 79 0.82 -22.24 -3.00
N SER A 80 -0.11 -23.17 -2.72
CA SER A 80 0.13 -24.27 -1.80
C SER A 80 -0.58 -25.55 -2.24
N PRO A 81 0.05 -26.72 -2.11
CA PRO A 81 -0.59 -28.00 -2.41
C PRO A 81 -1.68 -28.38 -1.40
N TRP A 82 -1.71 -27.74 -0.22
CA TRP A 82 -2.66 -28.06 0.86
C TRP A 82 -3.89 -27.15 0.88
N GLY A 83 -4.08 -26.35 -0.16
CA GLY A 83 -5.27 -25.52 -0.34
C GLY A 83 -4.97 -24.05 -0.52
N SER A 84 -6.04 -23.27 -0.69
CA SER A 84 -5.94 -21.86 -1.04
C SER A 84 -5.35 -21.02 0.09
N ARG A 85 -4.45 -20.10 -0.28
CA ARG A 85 -3.86 -19.12 0.64
C ARG A 85 -4.63 -17.78 0.62
N CYS A 86 -5.66 -17.65 -0.21
CA CYS A 86 -6.34 -16.37 -0.43
C CYS A 86 -6.93 -15.74 0.85
N ALA A 87 -7.52 -16.55 1.73
CA ALA A 87 -8.06 -16.04 2.99
C ALA A 87 -6.96 -15.45 3.88
N ALA A 88 -5.81 -16.12 3.97
CA ALA A 88 -4.65 -15.68 4.74
C ALA A 88 -4.01 -14.41 4.15
N LEU A 89 -4.00 -14.26 2.83
CA LEU A 89 -3.42 -13.11 2.14
C LEU A 89 -4.40 -11.93 1.96
N SER A 90 -5.66 -12.09 2.37
CA SER A 90 -6.68 -11.04 2.27
C SER A 90 -6.36 -9.81 3.11
N ASN A 91 -7.13 -8.73 2.93
CA ASN A 91 -7.02 -7.48 3.72
C ASN A 91 -5.60 -6.89 3.74
N GLY A 92 -4.96 -6.78 2.56
CA GLY A 92 -3.59 -6.26 2.48
C GLY A 92 -2.56 -7.13 3.21
N GLY A 93 -2.81 -8.44 3.30
CA GLY A 93 -1.94 -9.42 3.94
C GLY A 93 -2.21 -9.65 5.43
N PHE A 94 -3.11 -8.89 6.06
CA PHE A 94 -3.48 -9.14 7.46
C PHE A 94 -4.34 -10.39 7.65
N GLY A 95 -5.01 -10.87 6.60
CA GLY A 95 -5.93 -12.00 6.66
C GLY A 95 -7.32 -11.60 7.17
N GLN A 96 -8.12 -12.62 7.53
CA GLN A 96 -9.47 -12.42 8.06
C GLN A 96 -9.43 -11.80 9.46
N LYS A 97 -10.46 -11.02 9.82
CA LYS A 97 -10.60 -10.49 11.17
C LYS A 97 -10.63 -11.62 12.19
N ALA A 98 -9.91 -11.43 13.30
CA ALA A 98 -9.94 -12.38 14.40
C ALA A 98 -11.31 -12.29 15.09
N THR A 99 -12.00 -13.42 15.22
CA THR A 99 -13.31 -13.53 15.89
C THR A 99 -13.20 -14.50 17.07
N GLY A 100 -14.00 -14.31 18.11
CA GLY A 100 -13.98 -15.19 19.30
C GLY A 100 -12.82 -14.94 20.26
N ILE A 101 -12.11 -13.82 20.11
CA ILE A 101 -10.96 -13.42 20.95
C ILE A 101 -11.33 -12.42 22.04
N GLU A 102 -12.60 -12.03 22.16
CA GLU A 102 -13.09 -10.99 23.07
C GLU A 102 -12.92 -11.37 24.55
N ARG A 103 -12.69 -12.66 24.84
CA ARG A 103 -12.35 -13.17 26.18
C ARG A 103 -10.86 -13.12 26.51
N ILE A 104 -10.01 -12.91 25.49
CA ILE A 104 -8.54 -12.90 25.61
C ILE A 104 -8.02 -11.47 25.49
N VAL A 105 -8.61 -10.69 24.58
CA VAL A 105 -8.21 -9.33 24.24
C VAL A 105 -9.33 -8.37 24.63
N PRO A 106 -9.01 -7.17 25.17
CA PRO A 106 -10.02 -6.14 25.46
C PRO A 106 -10.98 -5.92 24.28
N ALA A 107 -12.28 -5.85 24.57
CA ALA A 107 -13.31 -5.74 23.53
C ALA A 107 -13.11 -4.54 22.60
N ASN A 108 -12.63 -3.41 23.14
CA ASN A 108 -12.30 -2.21 22.38
C ASN A 108 -11.08 -2.38 21.46
N LEU A 109 -10.27 -3.43 21.61
CA LEU A 109 -9.14 -3.73 20.74
C LEU A 109 -9.44 -4.87 19.77
N SER A 110 -10.42 -5.74 20.04
CA SER A 110 -10.76 -6.91 19.22
C SER A 110 -10.84 -6.64 17.70
N HIS A 111 -11.41 -5.49 17.31
CA HIS A 111 -11.55 -5.08 15.91
C HIS A 111 -10.24 -4.79 15.18
N ALA A 112 -9.14 -4.61 15.91
CA ALA A 112 -7.81 -4.36 15.37
C ALA A 112 -7.00 -5.66 15.13
N TRP A 113 -7.53 -6.83 15.52
CA TRP A 113 -6.85 -8.12 15.40
C TRP A 113 -7.29 -8.90 14.17
N TYR A 114 -6.33 -9.61 13.59
CA TYR A 114 -6.51 -10.42 12.39
C TYR A 114 -5.78 -11.76 12.56
N TRP A 115 -6.25 -12.78 11.86
CA TRP A 115 -5.55 -14.06 11.71
C TRP A 115 -4.43 -13.94 10.68
N THR A 116 -3.43 -13.13 11.00
CA THR A 116 -2.31 -12.84 10.11
C THR A 116 -1.41 -14.05 9.96
N ASP A 117 -1.20 -14.47 8.72
CA ASP A 117 -0.33 -15.58 8.40
C ASP A 117 1.14 -15.13 8.43
N GLN A 118 2.01 -15.97 9.00
CA GLN A 118 3.43 -15.72 9.13
C GLN A 118 4.14 -15.40 7.79
N PHE A 119 3.58 -15.83 6.65
CA PHE A 119 4.18 -15.64 5.33
C PHE A 119 3.59 -14.46 4.53
N ALA A 120 2.78 -13.60 5.16
CA ALA A 120 2.14 -12.48 4.48
C ALA A 120 2.93 -11.16 4.51
N ALA A 121 4.14 -11.17 5.09
CA ALA A 121 4.92 -9.95 5.35
C ALA A 121 5.17 -9.10 4.09
N GLU A 122 5.39 -9.72 2.94
CA GLU A 122 5.66 -9.03 1.66
C GLU A 122 4.46 -8.18 1.21
N ILE A 123 3.25 -8.69 1.37
CA ILE A 123 2.03 -7.97 1.01
C ILE A 123 1.79 -6.84 2.01
N ILE A 124 1.89 -7.12 3.31
CA ILE A 124 1.70 -6.12 4.37
C ILE A 124 2.68 -4.96 4.17
N PHE A 125 3.96 -5.28 3.97
CA PHE A 125 4.99 -4.29 3.76
C PHE A 125 4.75 -3.49 2.47
N HIS A 126 4.47 -4.15 1.35
CA HIS A 126 4.15 -3.49 0.09
C HIS A 126 2.96 -2.51 0.26
N HIS A 127 1.88 -2.95 0.90
CA HIS A 127 0.70 -2.14 1.16
C HIS A 127 0.99 -0.90 2.01
N ARG A 128 1.87 -1.04 3.01
CA ARG A 128 2.33 0.07 3.86
C ARG A 128 3.25 1.03 3.09
N MET A 129 4.18 0.51 2.30
CA MET A 129 5.12 1.30 1.50
C MET A 129 4.39 2.18 0.48
N LEU A 130 3.35 1.64 -0.17
CA LEU A 130 2.54 2.40 -1.12
C LEU A 130 1.85 3.63 -0.50
N ARG A 131 1.56 3.62 0.81
CA ARG A 131 0.89 4.70 1.54
C ARG A 131 1.80 5.50 2.46
N HIS A 132 3.09 5.17 2.49
CA HIS A 132 4.00 5.82 3.39
C HIS A 132 4.22 7.27 2.96
N LYS A 133 4.20 8.21 3.92
CA LYS A 133 4.38 9.64 3.67
C LYS A 133 5.70 10.01 2.95
N CYS A 134 6.74 9.18 3.10
CA CYS A 134 8.04 9.35 2.44
C CYS A 134 8.18 8.61 1.11
N ARG A 135 7.10 8.01 0.59
CA ARG A 135 7.11 7.50 -0.78
C ARG A 135 7.10 8.67 -1.75
N THR A 136 7.98 8.64 -2.73
CA THR A 136 7.95 9.55 -3.90
C THR A 136 7.45 8.80 -5.14
N LEU A 137 6.82 9.53 -6.06
CA LEU A 137 6.48 9.05 -7.40
C LEU A 137 7.50 9.50 -8.46
N VAL A 138 8.48 10.32 -8.06
CA VAL A 138 9.56 10.78 -8.92
C VAL A 138 10.83 10.02 -8.54
N ALA A 139 11.19 9.01 -9.34
CA ALA A 139 12.28 8.08 -9.03
C ALA A 139 13.64 8.79 -8.88
N GLU A 140 13.88 9.87 -9.61
CA GLU A 140 15.10 10.69 -9.53
C GLU A 140 15.29 11.36 -8.16
N SER A 141 14.19 11.59 -7.42
CA SER A 141 14.21 12.21 -6.09
C SER A 141 14.39 11.21 -4.95
N ALA A 142 14.47 9.91 -5.27
CA ALA A 142 14.54 8.86 -4.27
C ALA A 142 15.97 8.65 -3.77
N ALA A 143 16.11 8.48 -2.46
CA ALA A 143 17.33 8.04 -1.80
C ALA A 143 17.43 6.50 -1.69
N ALA A 144 16.31 5.80 -1.89
CA ALA A 144 16.25 4.34 -1.85
C ALA A 144 15.11 3.80 -2.73
N PHE A 145 15.24 2.55 -3.15
CA PHE A 145 14.33 1.89 -4.07
C PHE A 145 13.81 0.58 -3.48
N TYR A 146 12.51 0.54 -3.22
CA TYR A 146 11.83 -0.67 -2.78
C TYR A 146 11.45 -1.53 -3.98
N ILE A 147 11.85 -2.80 -3.97
CA ILE A 147 11.46 -3.82 -4.95
C ILE A 147 10.32 -4.65 -4.33
N PRO A 148 9.04 -4.42 -4.72
CA PRO A 148 7.89 -5.15 -4.16
C PRO A 148 7.72 -6.55 -4.76
N PHE A 149 8.79 -7.36 -4.76
CA PHE A 149 8.76 -8.75 -5.21
C PHE A 149 8.26 -9.67 -4.09
N TYR A 150 7.28 -10.52 -4.38
CA TYR A 150 6.75 -11.48 -3.40
C TYR A 150 7.56 -12.78 -3.42
N ALA A 151 8.84 -12.68 -3.07
CA ALA A 151 9.83 -13.76 -3.16
C ALA A 151 9.42 -15.04 -2.43
N GLY A 152 8.89 -14.89 -1.21
CA GLY A 152 8.42 -15.97 -0.36
C GLY A 152 7.20 -16.67 -0.93
N LEU A 153 6.22 -15.91 -1.40
CA LEU A 153 5.05 -16.48 -2.07
C LEU A 153 5.44 -17.17 -3.40
N ALA A 154 6.33 -16.54 -4.17
CA ALA A 154 6.84 -17.07 -5.43
C ALA A 154 7.53 -18.40 -5.24
N VAL A 155 8.55 -18.47 -4.37
CA VAL A 155 9.28 -19.72 -4.11
C VAL A 155 8.37 -20.77 -3.46
N GLY A 156 7.45 -20.34 -2.59
CA GLY A 156 6.57 -21.22 -1.84
C GLY A 156 5.76 -22.19 -2.70
N LYS A 157 5.41 -21.77 -3.93
CA LYS A 157 4.76 -22.60 -4.94
C LYS A 157 5.62 -23.79 -5.39
N TYR A 158 6.94 -23.64 -5.41
CA TYR A 158 7.91 -24.56 -6.00
C TYR A 158 8.71 -25.38 -4.96
N LEU A 159 8.46 -25.20 -3.66
CA LEU A 159 9.20 -25.88 -2.59
C LEU A 159 8.88 -27.37 -2.46
N TRP A 160 7.76 -27.84 -3.00
CA TRP A 160 7.25 -29.20 -2.83
C TRP A 160 7.53 -30.08 -4.04
N ASP A 161 6.96 -31.28 -4.05
CA ASP A 161 7.18 -32.29 -5.08
C ASP A 161 6.76 -31.81 -6.48
N GLY A 162 7.41 -32.36 -7.51
CA GLY A 162 7.10 -32.08 -8.91
C GLY A 162 7.81 -30.86 -9.51
N TYR A 163 8.72 -30.23 -8.77
CA TYR A 163 9.51 -29.09 -9.24
C TYR A 163 11.01 -29.31 -9.11
N THR A 164 11.73 -28.81 -10.10
CA THR A 164 13.20 -28.86 -10.16
C THR A 164 13.83 -27.72 -9.36
N PRO A 165 15.12 -27.80 -9.03
CA PRO A 165 15.86 -26.69 -8.44
C PRO A 165 15.79 -25.40 -9.28
N ARG A 166 15.74 -25.55 -10.61
CA ARG A 166 15.58 -24.44 -11.55
C ARG A 166 14.23 -23.75 -11.40
N ASP A 167 13.14 -24.49 -11.19
CA ASP A 167 11.81 -23.90 -11.00
C ASP A 167 11.75 -23.05 -9.72
N ARG A 168 12.48 -23.46 -8.67
CA ARG A 168 12.59 -22.71 -7.41
C ARG A 168 13.35 -21.40 -7.57
N ASP A 169 14.34 -21.37 -8.46
CA ASP A 169 15.21 -20.21 -8.68
C ASP A 169 14.65 -19.22 -9.69
N GLN A 170 13.96 -19.71 -10.70
CA GLN A 170 13.49 -18.94 -11.84
C GLN A 170 12.75 -17.64 -11.47
N PRO A 171 11.84 -17.59 -10.47
CA PRO A 171 11.17 -16.35 -10.12
C PRO A 171 12.13 -15.24 -9.69
N CYS A 172 13.16 -15.59 -8.90
CA CYS A 172 14.15 -14.63 -8.44
C CYS A 172 15.10 -14.22 -9.57
N GLU A 173 15.53 -15.16 -10.43
CA GLU A 173 16.33 -14.87 -11.62
C GLU A 173 15.63 -13.86 -12.53
N LYS A 174 14.37 -14.11 -12.89
CA LYS A 174 13.58 -13.20 -13.74
C LYS A 174 13.42 -11.81 -13.14
N MET A 175 13.21 -11.73 -11.83
CA MET A 175 13.10 -10.45 -11.12
C MET A 175 14.43 -9.68 -11.16
N LEU A 176 15.54 -10.35 -10.88
CA LEU A 176 16.88 -9.76 -10.91
C LEU A 176 17.27 -9.30 -12.32
N ASP A 177 16.98 -10.11 -13.34
CA ASP A 177 17.19 -9.76 -14.75
C ASP A 177 16.35 -8.54 -15.15
N TRP A 178 15.10 -8.48 -14.69
CA TRP A 178 14.23 -7.34 -14.96
C TRP A 178 14.75 -6.06 -14.30
N VAL A 179 15.07 -6.09 -12.99
CA VAL A 179 15.49 -4.88 -12.28
C VAL A 179 16.85 -4.38 -12.80
N GLN A 180 17.78 -5.28 -13.08
CA GLN A 180 19.10 -4.92 -13.60
C GLN A 180 19.04 -4.45 -15.07
N GLY A 181 18.21 -5.09 -15.90
CA GLY A 181 18.15 -4.83 -17.34
C GLY A 181 17.18 -3.73 -17.75
N LYS A 182 16.12 -3.47 -16.97
CA LYS A 182 15.06 -2.51 -17.33
C LYS A 182 15.05 -1.26 -16.46
N MET A 183 15.55 -1.32 -15.22
CA MET A 183 15.49 -0.15 -14.34
C MET A 183 16.79 0.66 -14.37
N PRO A 184 16.73 1.93 -14.84
CA PRO A 184 17.94 2.74 -15.01
C PRO A 184 18.59 3.13 -13.67
N TYR A 185 17.88 2.99 -12.56
CA TYR A 185 18.38 3.34 -11.22
C TYR A 185 19.15 2.22 -10.54
N PHE A 186 18.88 0.95 -10.89
CA PHE A 186 19.55 -0.19 -10.26
C PHE A 186 21.07 -0.16 -10.44
N ASN A 187 21.51 0.09 -11.68
CA ASN A 187 22.92 0.08 -12.03
C ASN A 187 23.71 1.30 -11.51
N LYS A 188 23.03 2.34 -11.01
CA LYS A 188 23.71 3.54 -10.45
C LYS A 188 24.43 3.22 -9.14
N SER A 189 23.80 2.40 -8.31
CA SER A 189 24.32 1.93 -7.03
C SER A 189 24.73 0.47 -7.07
N ASN A 190 24.49 -0.24 -8.18
CA ASN A 190 24.63 -1.70 -8.27
C ASN A 190 23.86 -2.41 -7.15
N GLY A 191 22.64 -1.96 -6.86
CA GLY A 191 21.73 -2.56 -5.88
C GLY A 191 21.87 -2.07 -4.44
N TRP A 192 22.88 -1.24 -4.10
CA TRP A 192 23.17 -0.85 -2.71
C TRP A 192 22.11 0.04 -2.06
N ASP A 193 21.36 0.80 -2.87
CA ASP A 193 20.22 1.61 -2.42
C ASP A 193 18.86 0.89 -2.65
N HIS A 194 18.90 -0.39 -2.99
CA HIS A 194 17.72 -1.24 -3.18
C HIS A 194 17.44 -2.09 -1.96
N PHE A 195 16.16 -2.29 -1.70
CA PHE A 195 15.73 -3.17 -0.64
C PHE A 195 14.43 -3.89 -0.98
N LEU A 196 14.21 -5.04 -0.35
CA LEU A 196 12.99 -5.81 -0.44
C LEU A 196 12.67 -6.52 0.87
N VAL A 197 11.52 -7.17 0.94
CA VAL A 197 11.14 -8.03 2.06
C VAL A 197 11.03 -9.45 1.53
N MET A 198 11.53 -10.42 2.30
CA MET A 198 11.37 -11.85 2.00
C MET A 198 10.44 -12.47 3.03
N GLY A 199 9.27 -12.92 2.58
CA GLY A 199 8.15 -13.29 3.45
C GLY A 199 8.23 -14.68 4.07
N ARG A 200 9.29 -15.45 3.80
CA ARG A 200 9.47 -16.80 4.34
C ARG A 200 10.75 -16.93 5.15
N ILE A 201 10.90 -18.06 5.84
CA ILE A 201 12.11 -18.33 6.62
C ILE A 201 13.34 -18.31 5.72
N THR A 202 14.45 -17.80 6.25
CA THR A 202 15.66 -17.62 5.47
C THR A 202 16.24 -18.91 4.87
N TRP A 203 15.90 -20.08 5.44
CA TRP A 203 16.30 -21.38 4.94
C TRP A 203 15.75 -21.67 3.53
N ASP A 204 14.57 -21.12 3.20
CA ASP A 204 13.93 -21.31 1.89
C ASP A 204 14.70 -20.63 0.74
N PHE A 205 15.72 -19.81 1.04
CA PHE A 205 16.43 -19.00 0.04
C PHE A 205 17.96 -19.15 0.05
N ARG A 206 18.51 -20.07 0.85
CA ARG A 206 19.96 -20.26 1.04
C ARG A 206 20.48 -21.58 0.45
N ARG A 207 19.78 -22.13 -0.55
CA ARG A 207 20.15 -23.41 -1.16
C ARG A 207 21.54 -23.32 -1.79
N SER A 208 22.45 -24.22 -1.42
CA SER A 208 23.84 -24.23 -1.88
C SER A 208 24.13 -25.27 -2.96
N LYS A 209 23.38 -26.39 -2.95
CA LYS A 209 23.47 -27.48 -3.92
C LYS A 209 22.09 -27.82 -4.48
N ASP A 210 22.01 -28.48 -5.63
CA ASP A 210 20.75 -28.75 -6.32
C ASP A 210 19.85 -29.77 -5.60
N ASP A 211 20.47 -30.67 -4.87
CA ASP A 211 19.88 -31.68 -3.99
C ASP A 211 19.39 -31.11 -2.64
N ASP A 212 19.74 -29.87 -2.29
CA ASP A 212 19.31 -29.21 -1.05
C ASP A 212 17.89 -28.60 -1.15
N TRP A 213 17.34 -28.22 0.00
CA TRP A 213 16.07 -27.50 0.11
C TRP A 213 16.14 -26.04 -0.38
N GLY A 214 15.06 -25.55 -0.97
CA GLY A 214 14.85 -24.12 -1.20
C GLY A 214 15.31 -23.58 -2.56
N SER A 215 15.41 -22.26 -2.65
CA SER A 215 15.99 -21.51 -3.76
C SER A 215 17.39 -21.00 -3.38
N ARG A 216 18.21 -20.68 -4.39
CA ARG A 216 19.47 -19.97 -4.23
C ARG A 216 19.35 -18.45 -4.26
N CYS A 217 18.13 -17.88 -4.26
CA CYS A 217 17.87 -16.45 -4.47
C CYS A 217 18.78 -15.50 -3.68
N ILE A 218 19.02 -15.74 -2.37
CA ILE A 218 19.91 -14.91 -1.55
C ILE A 218 21.39 -15.00 -1.99
N LEU A 219 21.78 -16.14 -2.54
CA LEU A 219 23.15 -16.43 -2.98
C LEU A 219 23.42 -15.97 -4.42
N MET A 220 22.40 -15.47 -5.14
CA MET A 220 22.59 -14.95 -6.49
C MET A 220 23.46 -13.67 -6.46
N PRO A 221 24.42 -13.50 -7.37
CA PRO A 221 25.34 -12.36 -7.35
C PRO A 221 24.64 -10.99 -7.31
N THR A 222 23.59 -10.80 -8.10
CA THR A 222 22.83 -9.53 -8.17
C THR A 222 22.07 -9.23 -6.87
N MET A 223 21.73 -10.25 -6.08
CA MET A 223 21.05 -10.09 -4.78
C MET A 223 22.00 -9.68 -3.65
N ARG A 224 23.32 -9.72 -3.88
CA ARG A 224 24.34 -9.48 -2.84
C ARG A 224 24.25 -8.09 -2.21
N ASN A 225 23.98 -7.07 -3.02
CA ASN A 225 23.97 -5.67 -2.59
C ASN A 225 22.57 -5.17 -2.21
N ILE A 226 21.52 -5.96 -2.50
CA ILE A 226 20.15 -5.62 -2.16
C ILE A 226 19.92 -5.91 -0.67
N THR A 227 19.42 -4.92 0.07
CA THR A 227 19.05 -5.06 1.47
C THR A 227 17.76 -5.89 1.60
N ARG A 228 17.71 -6.80 2.58
CA ARG A 228 16.60 -7.74 2.78
C ARG A 228 16.31 -7.93 4.26
#